data_AF-A0A9C9N7U3-F1
#
_entry.id   AF-A0A9C9N7U3-F1
#
_cell.length_a   1.000
_cell.length_b   1.000
_cell.length_c   1.000
_cell.angle_alpha   90.00
_cell.angle_beta   90.00
_cell.angle_gamma   90.00
#
_symmetry.space_group_name_H-M   'P 1'
#
loop_
_entity.id
_entity.type
_entity.pdbx_description
1 polymer ?
#
loop_
_entity_poly.entity_id
_entity_poly.type
_entity_poly.pdbx_seq_one_letter_code
_entity_poly.pdbx_strand_id
1 'polypeptide(L)'
;MNGFDLDGLVVYDSRYLADWPAETYQIPAANASLVARRQVLEEMRKQVTYGAFGQVKDVSVSSAGLIVEYFKLVLLPLWIGRYREADEEREYTVVVNGQTGGVTGERPARGLRRLWSWLMGEE
;
A
#
# COMPACT_ATOMS: atom_id res chain seq x y z
N MET A 1 3.87 -1.20 2.22
CA MET A 1 3.96 -2.25 3.26
C MET A 1 4.66 -1.77 4.54
N ASN A 2 5.34 -0.63 4.56
CA ASN A 2 6.18 -0.12 5.67
C ASN A 2 5.48 0.10 7.04
N GLY A 3 4.20 -0.27 7.20
CA GLY A 3 3.46 -0.14 8.46
C GLY A 3 3.16 -1.46 9.16
N PHE A 4 3.48 -2.60 8.54
CA PHE A 4 3.29 -3.93 9.13
C PHE A 4 4.64 -4.56 9.43
N ASP A 5 4.71 -5.29 10.54
CA ASP A 5 5.81 -6.20 10.82
C ASP A 5 5.49 -7.56 10.19
N LEU A 6 6.30 -7.93 9.20
CA LEU A 6 6.16 -9.13 8.38
C LEU A 6 7.06 -10.28 8.84
N ASP A 7 7.93 -10.06 9.84
CA ASP A 7 8.83 -11.11 10.33
C ASP A 7 8.06 -12.14 11.16
N GLY A 8 6.92 -11.75 11.73
CA GLY A 8 6.00 -12.62 12.47
C GLY A 8 5.01 -13.43 11.62
N LEU A 9 5.17 -13.50 10.29
CA LEU A 9 4.24 -14.23 9.42
C LEU A 9 4.26 -15.74 9.70
N VAL A 10 3.07 -16.32 9.86
CA VAL A 10 2.86 -17.76 10.01
C VAL A 10 2.12 -18.33 8.80
N VAL A 11 2.15 -19.66 8.66
CA VAL A 11 1.36 -20.36 7.63
C VAL A 11 -0.12 -20.07 7.84
N TYR A 12 -0.82 -19.75 6.75
CA TYR A 12 -2.24 -19.45 6.79
C TYR A 12 -3.04 -20.65 7.31
N ASP A 13 -3.94 -20.36 8.25
CA ASP A 13 -4.93 -21.29 8.78
C ASP A 13 -6.33 -20.73 8.52
N SER A 14 -7.24 -21.54 7.98
CA SER A 14 -8.59 -21.09 7.64
C SER A 14 -9.39 -20.63 8.85
N ARG A 15 -9.01 -21.05 10.07
CA ARG A 15 -9.64 -20.61 11.32
C ARG A 15 -9.48 -19.10 11.56
N TYR A 16 -8.48 -18.45 10.95
CA TYR A 16 -8.34 -17.00 11.06
C TYR A 16 -9.49 -16.22 10.40
N LEU A 17 -10.23 -16.84 9.47
CA LEU A 17 -11.39 -16.23 8.79
C LEU A 17 -12.73 -16.80 9.24
N ALA A 18 -12.76 -17.67 10.27
CA ALA A 18 -13.97 -18.42 10.62
C ALA A 18 -15.20 -17.53 10.89
N ASP A 19 -14.98 -16.32 11.43
CA ASP A 19 -16.04 -15.35 11.75
C ASP A 19 -15.72 -13.93 11.25
N TRP A 20 -14.68 -13.76 10.44
CA TRP A 20 -14.19 -12.44 10.03
C TRP A 20 -14.08 -12.33 8.52
N PRO A 21 -14.68 -11.28 7.91
CA PRO A 21 -14.52 -11.06 6.48
C PRO A 21 -13.07 -10.64 6.18
N ALA A 22 -12.55 -11.13 5.07
CA ALA A 22 -11.30 -10.64 4.50
C ALA A 22 -11.56 -10.14 3.09
N GLU A 23 -10.99 -8.98 2.78
CA GLU A 23 -10.99 -8.47 1.42
C GLU A 23 -10.11 -9.34 0.53
N THR A 24 -10.62 -9.70 -0.64
CA THR A 24 -9.86 -10.44 -1.64
C THR A 24 -8.82 -9.55 -2.31
N TYR A 25 -7.75 -10.14 -2.82
CA TYR A 25 -6.76 -9.40 -3.59
C TYR A 25 -7.41 -8.71 -4.80
N GLN A 26 -7.20 -7.41 -4.93
CA GLN A 26 -7.75 -6.63 -6.05
C GLN A 26 -6.79 -6.55 -7.25
N ILE A 27 -5.50 -6.84 -7.03
CA ILE A 27 -4.47 -6.73 -8.07
C ILE A 27 -4.20 -8.12 -8.66
N PRO A 28 -4.40 -8.31 -9.98
CA PRO A 28 -4.06 -9.57 -10.64
C PRO A 28 -2.56 -9.89 -10.54
N ALA A 29 -2.22 -11.18 -10.42
CA ALA A 29 -0.84 -11.64 -10.28
C ALA A 29 0.08 -11.17 -11.44
N ALA A 30 -0.45 -11.11 -12.67
CA ALA A 30 0.28 -10.59 -13.82
C ALA A 30 0.70 -9.12 -13.63
N ASN A 31 -0.20 -8.29 -13.11
CA ASN A 31 0.09 -6.87 -12.84
C ASN A 31 1.07 -6.73 -11.67
N ALA A 32 0.90 -7.53 -10.61
CA ALA A 32 1.84 -7.57 -9.49
C ALA A 32 3.26 -7.99 -9.95
N SER A 33 3.37 -8.93 -10.90
CA SER A 33 4.65 -9.34 -11.52
C SER A 33 5.39 -8.17 -12.15
N LEU A 34 4.67 -7.30 -12.87
CA LEU A 34 5.26 -6.13 -13.52
C LEU A 34 5.81 -5.14 -12.50
N VAL A 35 5.09 -4.93 -11.40
CA VAL A 35 5.55 -4.07 -10.29
C VAL A 35 6.80 -4.66 -9.62
N ALA A 36 6.78 -5.96 -9.32
CA ALA A 36 7.92 -6.64 -8.72
C ALA A 36 9.17 -6.58 -9.63
N ARG A 37 9.01 -6.84 -10.93
CA ARG A 37 10.08 -6.72 -11.92
C ARG A 37 10.70 -5.33 -11.93
N ARG A 38 9.86 -4.29 -11.86
CA ARG A 38 10.32 -2.90 -11.84
C ARG A 38 11.12 -2.60 -10.57
N GLN A 39 10.65 -3.00 -9.41
CA GLN A 39 11.33 -2.79 -8.13
C GLN A 39 12.71 -3.47 -8.11
N VAL A 40 12.79 -4.72 -8.57
CA VAL A 40 14.06 -5.45 -8.66
C VAL A 40 15.02 -4.75 -9.63
N LEU A 41 14.55 -4.30 -10.80
CA LEU A 41 15.38 -3.56 -11.74
C LEU A 41 15.90 -2.24 -11.16
N GLU A 42 15.06 -1.50 -10.43
CA GLU A 42 15.46 -0.26 -9.76
C GLU A 42 16.53 -0.52 -8.70
N GLU A 43 16.39 -1.57 -7.91
CA GLU A 43 17.37 -1.94 -6.90
C GLU A 43 18.69 -2.41 -7.52
N MET A 44 18.64 -3.26 -8.55
CA MET A 44 19.83 -3.67 -9.31
C MET A 44 20.58 -2.46 -9.90
N ARG A 45 19.85 -1.48 -10.46
CA ARG A 45 20.46 -0.24 -10.98
C ARG A 45 21.17 0.56 -9.88
N LYS A 46 20.55 0.70 -8.71
CA LYS A 46 21.17 1.35 -7.55
C LYS A 46 22.44 0.62 -7.13
N GLN A 47 22.39 -0.70 -6.97
CA GLN A 47 23.54 -1.50 -6.55
C GLN A 47 24.72 -1.39 -7.53
N VAL A 48 24.46 -1.44 -8.84
CA VAL A 48 25.51 -1.25 -9.86
C VAL A 48 26.11 0.15 -9.78
N THR A 49 25.29 1.18 -9.53
CA THR A 49 25.75 2.57 -9.45
C THR A 49 26.57 2.83 -8.19
N TYR A 50 26.18 2.27 -7.04
CA TYR A 50 26.90 2.42 -5.76
C TYR A 50 28.13 1.51 -5.65
N GLY A 51 28.10 0.32 -6.26
CA GLY A 51 29.20 -0.64 -6.22
C GLY A 51 30.35 -0.32 -7.18
N ALA A 52 30.13 0.58 -8.14
CA ALA A 52 31.17 1.02 -9.03
C ALA A 52 32.04 2.12 -8.38
N PHE A 53 33.30 1.80 -8.15
CA PHE A 53 34.32 2.78 -7.78
C PHE A 53 34.68 3.66 -9.00
N GLY A 54 33.79 4.58 -9.38
CA GLY A 54 33.96 5.49 -10.51
C GLY A 54 32.65 5.95 -11.15
N GLN A 55 32.71 6.88 -12.10
CA GLN A 55 31.52 7.35 -12.83
C GLN A 55 31.11 6.30 -13.88
N VAL A 56 30.04 5.54 -13.61
CA VAL A 56 29.50 4.60 -14.60
C VAL A 56 28.62 5.35 -15.59
N LYS A 57 28.92 5.19 -16.88
CA LYS A 57 28.10 5.67 -18.00
C LYS A 57 27.58 4.44 -18.76
N ASP A 58 26.40 4.55 -19.37
CA ASP A 58 25.77 3.50 -20.17
C ASP A 58 25.43 2.18 -19.45
N VAL A 59 24.87 2.25 -18.23
CA VAL A 59 24.34 1.06 -17.53
C VAL A 59 23.01 0.63 -18.14
N SER A 60 23.00 -0.52 -18.83
CA SER A 60 21.79 -1.20 -19.27
C SER A 60 21.46 -2.36 -18.33
N VAL A 61 20.29 -2.32 -17.69
CA VAL A 61 19.77 -3.41 -16.86
C VAL A 61 18.46 -3.90 -17.48
N SER A 62 18.36 -5.21 -17.74
CA SER A 62 17.23 -5.86 -18.41
C SER A 62 16.51 -6.84 -17.49
N SER A 63 15.19 -6.92 -17.63
CA SER A 63 14.34 -7.89 -16.92
C SER A 63 14.08 -9.17 -17.72
N ALA A 64 14.68 -9.34 -18.90
CA ALA A 64 14.42 -10.46 -19.81
C ALA A 64 14.73 -11.84 -19.19
N GLY A 65 15.60 -11.90 -18.17
CA GLY A 65 15.89 -13.12 -17.41
C GLY A 65 15.18 -13.22 -16.06
N LEU A 66 14.37 -12.23 -15.67
CA LEU A 66 13.70 -12.27 -14.37
C LEU A 66 12.48 -13.21 -14.45
N ILE A 67 12.44 -14.20 -13.55
CA ILE A 67 11.33 -15.14 -13.41
C ILE A 67 10.67 -14.89 -12.05
N VAL A 68 9.34 -14.80 -12.04
CA VAL A 68 8.56 -14.77 -10.81
C VAL A 68 7.99 -16.17 -10.62
N GLU A 69 8.57 -16.93 -9.71
CA GLU A 69 8.24 -18.35 -9.54
C GLU A 69 6.92 -18.56 -8.80
N TYR A 70 6.65 -17.74 -7.76
CA TYR A 70 5.49 -17.91 -6.89
C TYR A 70 4.90 -16.57 -6.48
N PHE A 71 3.59 -16.56 -6.26
CA PHE A 71 2.87 -15.48 -5.58
C PHE A 71 2.38 -15.99 -4.23
N LYS A 72 2.60 -15.19 -3.19
CA LYS A 72 2.08 -15.46 -1.85
C LYS A 72 1.20 -14.30 -1.44
N LEU A 73 -0.01 -14.62 -0.99
CA LEU A 73 -0.89 -13.67 -0.32
C LEU A 73 -0.64 -13.79 1.18
N VAL A 74 -0.63 -12.65 1.86
CA VAL A 74 -0.53 -12.56 3.32
C VAL A 74 -1.82 -11.99 3.86
N LEU A 75 -2.33 -12.58 4.94
CA LEU A 75 -3.49 -12.05 5.66
C LEU A 75 -2.98 -11.08 6.72
N LEU A 76 -3.45 -9.83 6.69
CA LEU A 76 -3.05 -8.79 7.63
C LEU A 76 -4.28 -8.24 8.36
N PRO A 77 -4.19 -8.00 9.69
CA PRO A 77 -5.31 -7.48 10.45
C PRO A 77 -5.47 -5.96 10.24
N LEU A 78 -6.69 -5.53 9.99
CA LEU A 78 -7.07 -4.13 9.73
C LEU A 78 -8.43 -3.85 10.38
N TRP A 79 -8.60 -2.66 10.94
CA TRP A 79 -9.91 -2.13 11.31
C TRP A 79 -10.28 -1.00 10.37
N ILE A 80 -11.45 -1.07 9.77
CA ILE A 80 -11.96 -0.03 8.87
C ILE A 80 -13.22 0.55 9.49
N GLY A 81 -13.21 1.86 9.67
CA GLY A 81 -14.36 2.62 10.15
C GLY A 81 -14.76 3.68 9.13
N ARG A 82 -16.04 4.03 9.13
CA ARG A 82 -16.53 5.22 8.44
C ARG A 82 -17.21 6.12 9.43
N TYR A 83 -17.00 7.41 9.29
CA TYR A 83 -17.66 8.42 10.09
C TYR A 83 -18.14 9.56 9.20
N ARG A 84 -19.11 10.30 9.70
CA ARG A 84 -19.67 11.49 9.08
C ARG A 84 -19.61 12.62 10.10
N GLU A 85 -19.34 13.84 9.65
CA GLU A 85 -19.47 15.02 10.51
C GLU A 85 -20.93 15.48 10.57
N ALA A 86 -21.35 16.10 11.67
CA ALA A 86 -22.77 16.42 11.91
C ALA A 86 -23.40 17.24 10.77
N ASP A 87 -22.62 18.10 10.13
CA ASP A 87 -23.08 19.06 9.11
C ASP A 87 -22.63 18.71 7.68
N GLU A 88 -22.11 17.51 7.43
CA GLU A 88 -21.67 17.09 6.09
C GLU A 88 -22.28 15.74 5.71
N GLU A 89 -22.78 15.60 4.47
CA GLU A 89 -23.27 14.30 3.98
C GLU A 89 -22.13 13.33 3.62
N ARG A 90 -20.93 13.86 3.40
CA ARG A 90 -19.76 13.08 2.98
C ARG A 90 -19.28 12.14 4.09
N GLU A 91 -19.08 10.88 3.73
CA GLU A 91 -18.43 9.88 4.59
C GLU A 91 -16.92 9.94 4.47
N TYR A 92 -16.25 9.80 5.61
CA TYR A 92 -14.80 9.72 5.72
C TYR A 92 -14.41 8.32 6.19
N THR A 93 -13.46 7.71 5.48
CA THR A 93 -12.92 6.40 5.86
C THR A 93 -11.68 6.55 6.72
N VAL A 94 -11.63 5.79 7.81
CA VAL A 94 -10.46 5.62 8.66
C VAL A 94 -10.04 4.15 8.66
N VAL A 95 -8.75 3.91 8.55
CA VAL A 95 -8.14 2.59 8.57
C VAL A 95 -7.12 2.56 9.70
N VAL A 96 -7.22 1.53 10.54
CA VAL A 96 -6.32 1.29 11.65
C VAL A 96 -5.58 -0.02 11.39
N ASN A 97 -4.26 0.03 11.53
CA ASN A 97 -3.43 -1.16 11.50
C ASN A 97 -3.74 -2.03 12.72
N GLY A 98 -4.18 -3.28 12.52
CA GLY A 98 -4.56 -4.17 13.62
C GLY A 98 -3.39 -4.74 14.43
N GLN A 99 -2.15 -4.62 13.93
CA GLN A 99 -0.94 -5.06 14.62
C GLN A 99 -0.33 -3.94 15.47
N THR A 100 -0.26 -2.73 14.94
CA THR A 100 0.45 -1.60 15.58
C THR A 100 -0.47 -0.54 16.18
N GLY A 101 -1.74 -0.52 15.80
CA GLY A 101 -2.68 0.55 16.17
C GLY A 101 -2.47 1.86 15.39
N GLY A 102 -1.55 1.90 14.42
CA GLY A 102 -1.32 3.07 13.58
C GLY A 102 -2.58 3.44 12.78
N VAL A 103 -2.93 4.73 12.79
CA VAL A 103 -4.17 5.25 12.17
C VAL A 103 -3.85 6.06 10.92
N THR A 104 -4.50 5.72 9.81
CA THR A 104 -4.49 6.51 8.57
C THR A 104 -5.93 6.71 8.11
N GLY A 105 -6.31 7.91 7.69
CA GLY A 105 -7.68 8.14 7.27
C GLY A 105 -7.88 9.49 6.63
N GLU A 106 -9.00 9.60 5.96
CA GLU A 106 -9.47 10.89 5.46
C GLU A 106 -9.94 11.75 6.63
N ARG A 107 -9.70 13.05 6.50
CA ARG A 107 -10.18 14.04 7.46
C ARG A 107 -10.88 15.16 6.71
N PRO A 108 -11.93 15.73 7.30
CA PRO A 108 -12.59 16.89 6.74
C PRO A 108 -11.59 18.05 6.59
N ALA A 109 -11.79 18.84 5.53
CA ALA A 109 -11.03 20.06 5.35
C ALA A 109 -11.27 20.99 6.54
N ARG A 110 -10.20 21.52 7.14
CA ARG A 110 -10.30 22.45 8.28
C ARG A 110 -9.93 23.87 7.86
N GLY A 111 -10.54 24.86 8.54
CA GLY A 111 -10.18 26.27 8.42
C GLY A 111 -10.46 26.86 7.05
N LEU A 112 -9.47 27.56 6.49
CA LEU A 112 -9.60 28.36 5.27
C LEU A 112 -10.12 27.55 4.07
N ARG A 113 -9.73 26.28 3.90
CA ARG A 113 -10.24 25.43 2.81
C ARG A 113 -11.76 25.19 2.92
N ARG A 114 -12.29 25.05 4.14
CA ARG A 114 -13.73 24.89 4.39
C ARG A 114 -14.49 26.20 4.13
N LEU A 115 -13.88 27.34 4.47
CA LEU A 115 -14.44 28.67 4.17
C LEU A 115 -14.49 28.95 2.67
N TRP A 116 -13.44 28.56 1.92
CA TRP A 116 -13.42 28.69 0.45
C TRP A 116 -14.44 27.77 -0.21
N SER A 117 -14.62 26.53 0.24
CA SER A 117 -15.66 25.65 -0.32
C SER A 117 -17.07 26.20 -0.08
N TRP A 118 -17.33 26.77 1.10
CA TRP A 118 -18.59 27.47 1.38
C TRP A 118 -18.80 28.71 0.50
N LEU A 119 -17.75 29.53 0.29
CA LEU A 119 -17.82 30.72 -0.57
C LEU A 119 -18.06 30.38 -2.06
N MET A 120 -17.60 29.23 -2.52
CA MET A 120 -17.67 28.83 -3.94
C MET A 120 -18.94 28.04 -4.29
N GLY A 121 -19.76 27.65 -3.30
CA GLY A 121 -21.08 27.06 -3.55
C GLY A 121 -21.06 25.68 -4.22
N GLU A 122 -20.00 24.91 -4.02
CA GLU A 122 -19.94 23.50 -4.44
C GLU A 122 -20.44 22.62 -3.29
N GLU A 123 -21.72 22.28 -3.31
CA GLU A 123 -22.32 21.16 -2.54
C GLU A 123 -22.34 19.87 -3.38
#